data_AF-A0A915ULY8-F1
#
_entry.id   AF-A0A915ULY8-F1
#
_cell.length_a   1.000
_cell.length_b   1.000
_cell.length_c   1.000
_cell.angle_alpha   90.00
_cell.angle_beta   90.00
_cell.angle_gamma   90.00
#
_symmetry.space_group_name_H-M   'P 1'
#
loop_
_entity.id
_entity.type
_entity.pdbx_description
1 polymer ?
#
loop_
_entity_poly.entity_id
_entity_poly.type
_entity_poly.pdbx_seq_one_letter_code
_entity_poly.pdbx_strand_id
1 'polypeptide(L)'
;MHRLTPLEIQGASFPSKLRGYDPDAVREFLRGLAEQVEEEAKLRGELRAQVEMLSRQLEEFRSQSEALNEALIAAQKTAEATVAKAEAEAQRIITEAQALADRLVEEARQRAEAVETVIAQLKSQRRSARADLKRLAELLLGLAKDDEAAEKRENEASSLAVLRPRVREPKPQP
;
A
#
# COMPACT_ATOMS: atom_id res chain seq x y z
N MET A 1 46.83 -3.12 61.27
CA MET A 1 48.17 -3.71 61.46
C MET A 1 49.16 -2.91 60.64
N HIS A 2 50.16 -2.28 61.25
CA HIS A 2 51.24 -1.64 60.50
C HIS A 2 52.09 -2.71 59.81
N ARG A 3 52.25 -2.59 58.49
CA ARG A 3 53.18 -3.40 57.71
C ARG A 3 54.49 -2.61 57.63
N LEU A 4 55.58 -3.25 58.02
CA LEU A 4 56.91 -2.67 57.94
C LEU A 4 57.31 -2.48 56.48
N THR A 5 57.89 -1.33 56.17
CA THR A 5 58.49 -1.02 54.87
C THR A 5 59.90 -1.61 54.76
N PRO A 6 60.43 -1.86 53.55
CA PRO A 6 61.81 -2.32 53.37
C PRO A 6 62.84 -1.43 54.10
N LEU A 7 62.61 -0.10 54.09
CA LEU A 7 63.43 0.88 54.79
C LEU A 7 63.37 0.74 56.31
N GLU A 8 62.19 0.48 56.88
CA GLU A 8 62.02 0.23 58.32
C GLU A 8 62.66 -1.10 58.75
N ILE A 9 62.68 -2.11 57.87
CA ILE A 9 63.31 -3.41 58.13
C ILE A 9 64.85 -3.28 58.12
N GLN A 10 65.42 -2.54 57.17
CA GLN A 10 66.87 -2.28 57.12
C GLN A 10 67.36 -1.39 58.26
N GLY A 11 66.55 -0.41 58.68
CA GLY A 11 66.86 0.51 59.77
C GLY A 11 66.60 -0.04 61.18
N ALA A 12 66.10 -1.27 61.31
CA ALA A 12 65.75 -1.86 62.59
C ALA A 12 67.00 -2.10 63.47
N SER A 13 66.98 -1.56 64.70
CA SER A 13 68.05 -1.72 65.68
C SER A 13 67.57 -2.51 66.89
N PHE A 14 68.39 -3.44 67.36
CA PHE A 14 68.06 -4.34 68.47
C PHE A 14 69.09 -4.20 69.61
N PRO A 15 68.64 -4.21 70.88
CA PRO A 15 69.54 -4.14 72.02
C PRO A 15 70.39 -5.42 72.15
N SER A 16 71.68 -5.27 72.45
CA SER A 16 72.61 -6.39 72.63
C SER A 16 72.52 -7.00 74.05
N LYS A 17 72.62 -8.33 74.16
CA LYS A 17 72.63 -9.08 75.42
C LYS A 17 73.73 -10.16 75.38
N LEU A 18 74.28 -10.52 76.55
CA LEU A 18 75.42 -11.44 76.72
C LEU A 18 75.24 -12.84 76.10
N ARG A 19 74.00 -13.26 75.79
CA ARG A 19 73.65 -14.47 75.04
C ARG A 19 72.60 -14.13 73.97
N GLY A 20 73.02 -13.44 72.92
CA GLY A 20 72.16 -13.03 71.79
C GLY A 20 72.60 -13.63 70.45
N TYR A 21 71.80 -13.40 69.41
CA TYR A 21 72.19 -13.70 68.04
C TYR A 21 73.34 -12.81 67.57
N ASP A 22 74.14 -13.31 66.64
CA ASP A 22 75.21 -12.54 65.99
C ASP A 22 74.63 -11.33 65.24
N PRO A 23 75.01 -10.09 65.61
CA PRO A 23 74.52 -8.88 64.97
C PRO A 23 74.75 -8.83 63.45
N ASP A 24 75.83 -9.42 62.93
CA ASP A 24 76.11 -9.42 61.50
C ASP A 24 75.21 -10.40 60.73
N ALA A 25 74.98 -11.59 61.28
CA ALA A 25 74.03 -12.54 60.72
C ALA A 25 72.59 -12.00 60.71
N VAL A 26 72.19 -11.29 61.77
CA VAL A 26 70.86 -10.63 61.83
C VAL A 26 70.76 -9.51 60.80
N ARG A 27 71.81 -8.70 60.60
CA ARG A 27 71.84 -7.65 59.57
C ARG A 27 71.70 -8.21 58.16
N GLU A 28 72.39 -9.31 57.85
CA GLU A 28 72.29 -9.96 56.54
C GLU A 28 70.87 -10.51 56.29
N PHE A 29 70.27 -11.15 57.31
CA PHE A 29 68.89 -11.63 57.22
C PHE A 29 67.88 -10.49 57.01
N LEU A 30 68.02 -9.37 57.75
CA LEU A 30 67.15 -8.21 57.59
C LEU A 30 67.29 -7.57 56.20
N ARG A 31 68.48 -7.59 55.59
CA ARG A 31 68.68 -7.11 54.22
C ARG A 31 67.91 -7.97 53.21
N GLY A 32 68.08 -9.29 53.27
CA GLY A 32 67.34 -10.21 52.39
C GLY A 32 65.83 -10.15 52.60
N LEU A 33 65.38 -9.98 53.85
CA LEU A 33 63.96 -9.78 54.15
C LEU A 33 63.42 -8.47 53.58
N ALA A 34 64.18 -7.38 53.68
CA ALA A 34 63.80 -6.09 53.11
C ALA A 34 63.69 -6.16 51.57
N GLU A 35 64.63 -6.83 50.90
CA GLU A 35 64.61 -7.07 49.45
C GLU A 35 63.36 -7.85 49.03
N GLN A 36 63.04 -8.96 49.70
CA GLN A 36 61.82 -9.73 49.43
C GLN A 36 60.54 -8.91 49.65
N VAL A 37 60.48 -8.10 50.70
CA VAL A 37 59.34 -7.22 50.98
C VAL A 37 59.19 -6.13 49.91
N GLU A 38 60.30 -5.62 49.37
CA GLU A 38 60.28 -4.66 48.27
C GLU A 38 59.76 -5.30 46.98
N GLU A 39 60.25 -6.49 46.63
CA GLU A 39 59.84 -7.22 45.43
C GLU A 39 58.35 -7.59 45.47
N GLU A 40 57.87 -8.10 46.60
CA GLU A 40 56.44 -8.35 46.86
C GLU A 40 55.60 -7.07 46.80
N ALA A 41 56.13 -5.94 47.25
CA ALA A 41 55.44 -4.66 47.15
C ALA A 41 55.32 -4.17 45.69
N LYS A 42 56.37 -4.34 44.88
CA LYS A 42 56.38 -4.03 43.44
C LYS A 42 55.38 -4.91 42.69
N LEU A 43 55.46 -6.24 42.85
CA LEU A 43 54.53 -7.19 42.24
C LEU A 43 53.08 -6.88 42.59
N ARG A 44 52.79 -6.57 43.85
CA ARG A 44 51.44 -6.19 44.27
C ARG A 44 50.98 -4.87 43.63
N GLY A 45 51.88 -3.93 43.40
CA GLY A 45 51.59 -2.69 42.66
C GLY A 45 51.25 -2.97 41.20
N GLU A 46 52.05 -3.79 40.52
CA GLU A 46 51.85 -4.20 39.13
C GLU A 46 50.54 -4.98 38.95
N LEU A 47 50.26 -5.94 39.84
CA LEU A 47 49.00 -6.69 39.82
C LEU A 47 47.79 -5.77 40.02
N ARG A 48 47.88 -4.80 40.94
CA ARG A 48 46.79 -3.83 41.14
C ARG A 48 46.55 -2.99 39.89
N ALA A 49 47.62 -2.52 39.24
CA ALA A 49 47.51 -1.78 38.00
C ALA A 49 46.88 -2.62 36.87
N GLN A 50 47.28 -3.90 36.74
CA GLN A 50 46.67 -4.82 35.78
C GLN A 50 45.19 -5.07 36.08
N VAL A 51 44.82 -5.29 37.34
CA VAL A 51 43.43 -5.48 37.75
C VAL A 51 42.59 -4.25 37.42
N GLU A 52 43.10 -3.04 37.70
CA GLU A 52 42.39 -1.80 37.34
C GLU A 52 42.21 -1.66 35.83
N MET A 53 43.25 -1.93 35.05
CA MET A 53 43.18 -1.88 33.58
C MET A 53 42.15 -2.88 33.03
N LEU A 54 42.23 -4.14 33.44
CA LEU A 54 41.31 -5.19 33.00
C LEU A 54 39.87 -4.91 33.43
N SER A 55 39.68 -4.35 34.62
CA SER A 55 38.36 -3.95 35.11
C SER A 55 37.74 -2.85 34.25
N ARG A 56 38.54 -1.84 33.83
CA ARG A 56 38.07 -0.79 32.92
C ARG A 56 37.71 -1.34 31.55
N GLN A 57 38.54 -2.22 30.99
CA GLN A 57 38.24 -2.87 29.71
C GLN A 57 36.97 -3.71 29.77
N LEU A 58 36.76 -4.44 30.87
CA LEU A 58 35.55 -5.23 31.08
C LEU A 58 34.29 -4.35 31.14
N GLU A 59 34.38 -3.22 31.84
CA GLU A 59 33.27 -2.26 31.93
C GLU A 59 32.94 -1.67 30.55
N GLU A 60 33.96 -1.34 29.77
CA GLU A 60 33.80 -0.84 28.40
C GLU A 60 33.16 -1.89 27.49
N PHE A 61 33.61 -3.14 27.55
CA PHE A 61 32.99 -4.23 26.79
C PHE A 61 31.54 -4.48 27.18
N ARG A 62 31.20 -4.38 28.48
CA ARG A 62 29.82 -4.50 28.95
C ARG A 62 28.94 -3.38 28.38
N SER A 63 29.40 -2.14 28.47
CA SER A 63 28.71 -0.97 27.91
C SER A 63 28.50 -1.11 26.38
N GLN A 64 29.53 -1.54 25.65
CA GLN A 64 29.42 -1.80 24.21
C GLN A 64 28.42 -2.93 23.91
N SER A 65 28.44 -4.01 24.69
CA SER A 65 27.51 -5.12 24.54
C SER A 65 26.06 -4.71 24.81
N GLU A 66 25.83 -3.84 25.80
CA GLU A 66 24.50 -3.29 26.09
C GLU A 66 24.01 -2.42 24.94
N ALA A 67 24.83 -1.48 24.45
CA ALA A 67 24.50 -0.63 23.32
C ALA A 67 24.21 -1.45 22.04
N LEU A 68 24.96 -2.51 21.78
CA LEU A 68 24.70 -3.42 20.66
C LEU A 68 23.38 -4.16 20.82
N ASN A 69 23.04 -4.62 22.03
CA ASN A 69 21.78 -5.30 22.30
C ASN A 69 20.59 -4.33 22.10
N GLU A 70 20.69 -3.10 22.61
CA GLU A 70 19.69 -2.06 22.39
C GLU A 70 19.51 -1.75 20.89
N ALA A 71 20.62 -1.62 20.16
CA ALA A 71 20.59 -1.39 18.72
C ALA A 71 19.93 -2.56 17.96
N LEU A 72 20.21 -3.81 18.34
CA LEU A 72 19.59 -5.00 17.77
C LEU A 72 18.07 -5.03 18.03
N ILE A 73 17.65 -4.74 19.26
CA ILE A 73 16.22 -4.68 19.62
C ILE A 73 15.54 -3.56 18.84
N ALA A 74 16.17 -2.39 18.71
CA ALA A 74 15.63 -1.27 17.93
C ALA A 74 15.52 -1.62 16.45
N ALA A 75 16.52 -2.27 15.88
CA ALA A 75 16.52 -2.75 14.50
C ALA A 75 15.41 -3.78 14.27
N GLN A 76 15.24 -4.74 15.18
CA GLN A 76 14.16 -5.73 15.11
C GLN A 76 12.78 -5.07 15.14
N LYS A 77 12.53 -4.18 16.11
CA LYS A 77 11.26 -3.43 16.19
C LYS A 77 10.99 -2.63 14.93
N THR A 78 12.02 -2.01 14.35
CA THR A 78 11.90 -1.24 13.11
C THR A 78 11.57 -2.15 11.92
N ALA A 79 12.21 -3.32 11.83
CA ALA A 79 11.93 -4.31 10.80
C ALA A 79 10.48 -4.82 10.90
N GLU A 80 10.05 -5.22 12.10
CA GLU A 80 8.68 -5.68 12.36
C GLU A 80 7.65 -4.60 12.02
N ALA A 81 7.87 -3.35 12.46
CA ALA A 81 7.00 -2.23 12.14
C ALA A 81 6.95 -1.92 10.64
N THR A 82 8.08 -2.08 9.93
CA THR A 82 8.15 -1.87 8.48
C THR A 82 7.35 -2.93 7.73
N VAL A 83 7.48 -4.20 8.12
CA VAL A 83 6.70 -5.31 7.55
C VAL A 83 5.21 -5.11 7.81
N ALA A 84 4.81 -4.84 9.05
CA ALA A 84 3.41 -4.60 9.40
C ALA A 84 2.80 -3.43 8.62
N LYS A 85 3.55 -2.34 8.44
CA LYS A 85 3.13 -1.20 7.63
C LYS A 85 2.96 -1.56 6.15
N ALA A 86 3.89 -2.33 5.60
CA ALA A 86 3.81 -2.78 4.20
C ALA A 86 2.62 -3.72 3.98
N GLU A 87 2.34 -4.64 4.90
CA GLU A 87 1.17 -5.53 4.85
C GLU A 87 -0.14 -4.75 4.94
N ALA A 88 -0.25 -3.80 5.87
CA ALA A 88 -1.42 -2.94 6.00
C ALA A 88 -1.68 -2.11 4.74
N GLU A 89 -0.62 -1.54 4.16
CA GLU A 89 -0.72 -0.75 2.92
C GLU A 89 -1.07 -1.63 1.72
N ALA A 90 -0.50 -2.83 1.60
CA ALA A 90 -0.86 -3.79 0.57
C ALA A 90 -2.34 -4.17 0.66
N GLN A 91 -2.84 -4.46 1.87
CA GLN A 91 -4.25 -4.77 2.09
C GLN A 91 -5.14 -3.57 1.72
N ARG A 92 -4.74 -2.36 2.09
CA ARG A 92 -5.45 -1.13 1.72
C ARG A 92 -5.56 -0.99 0.20
N ILE A 93 -4.44 -1.13 -0.52
CA ILE A 93 -4.38 -1.06 -1.98
C ILE A 93 -5.32 -2.10 -2.60
N ILE A 94 -5.30 -3.36 -2.11
CA ILE A 94 -6.16 -4.42 -2.62
C ILE A 94 -7.64 -4.05 -2.41
N THR A 95 -8.01 -3.59 -1.22
CA THR A 95 -9.41 -3.22 -0.93
C THR A 95 -9.88 -2.03 -1.76
N GLU A 96 -9.02 -1.03 -1.97
CA GLU A 96 -9.33 0.12 -2.82
C GLU A 96 -9.47 -0.28 -4.28
N ALA A 97 -8.59 -1.14 -4.79
CA ALA A 97 -8.65 -1.66 -6.15
C ALA A 97 -9.92 -2.49 -6.38
N GLN A 98 -10.32 -3.33 -5.42
CA GLN A 98 -11.58 -4.08 -5.47
C GLN A 98 -12.79 -3.14 -5.51
N ALA A 99 -12.85 -2.15 -4.62
CA ALA A 99 -13.95 -1.19 -4.60
C ALA A 99 -14.05 -0.37 -5.90
N LEU A 100 -12.90 0.01 -6.49
CA LEU A 100 -12.87 0.69 -7.78
C LEU A 100 -13.33 -0.22 -8.92
N ALA A 101 -12.90 -1.49 -8.92
CA ALA A 101 -13.33 -2.46 -9.92
C ALA A 101 -14.85 -2.70 -9.86
N ASP A 102 -15.40 -2.85 -8.67
CA ASP A 102 -16.85 -3.03 -8.48
C ASP A 102 -17.64 -1.81 -8.99
N ARG A 103 -17.17 -0.59 -8.67
CA ARG A 103 -17.76 0.64 -9.20
C ARG A 103 -17.71 0.71 -10.72
N LEU A 104 -16.57 0.36 -11.33
CA LEU A 104 -16.39 0.38 -12.77
C LEU A 104 -17.34 -0.61 -13.47
N VAL A 105 -17.49 -1.82 -12.91
CA VAL A 105 -18.41 -2.84 -13.43
C VAL A 105 -19.85 -2.35 -13.33
N GLU A 106 -20.22 -1.75 -12.21
CA GLU A 106 -21.57 -1.23 -12.00
C GLU A 106 -21.89 -0.07 -12.97
N GLU A 107 -20.96 0.88 -13.13
CA GLU A 107 -21.11 1.94 -14.13
C GLU A 107 -21.23 1.40 -15.55
N ALA A 108 -20.45 0.37 -15.90
CA ALA A 108 -20.51 -0.25 -17.22
C ALA A 108 -21.87 -0.95 -17.44
N ARG A 109 -22.41 -1.62 -16.42
CA ARG A 109 -23.75 -2.24 -16.47
C ARG A 109 -24.84 -1.19 -16.68
N GLN A 110 -24.82 -0.12 -15.90
CA GLN A 110 -25.80 0.98 -16.02
C GLN A 110 -25.76 1.61 -17.41
N ARG A 111 -24.56 1.82 -17.99
CA ARG A 111 -24.42 2.31 -19.36
C ARG A 111 -24.98 1.32 -20.38
N ALA A 112 -24.71 0.03 -20.22
CA ALA A 112 -25.24 -1.00 -21.11
C ALA A 112 -26.78 -1.03 -21.08
N GLU A 113 -27.39 -0.99 -19.89
CA GLU A 113 -28.84 -0.94 -19.73
C GLU A 113 -29.46 0.32 -20.34
N ALA A 114 -28.81 1.47 -20.18
CA ALA A 114 -29.25 2.72 -20.81
C ALA A 114 -29.23 2.62 -22.33
N VAL A 115 -28.17 2.04 -22.91
CA VAL A 115 -28.05 1.82 -24.36
C VAL A 115 -29.13 0.86 -24.85
N GLU A 116 -29.38 -0.26 -24.16
CA GLU A 116 -30.43 -1.21 -24.53
C GLU A 116 -31.82 -0.55 -24.49
N THR A 117 -32.08 0.30 -23.50
CA THR A 117 -33.33 1.07 -23.40
C THR A 117 -33.51 1.99 -24.60
N VAL A 118 -32.46 2.73 -24.98
CA VAL A 118 -32.46 3.61 -26.16
C VAL A 118 -32.68 2.80 -27.45
N ILE A 119 -32.02 1.65 -27.59
CA ILE A 119 -32.20 0.75 -28.74
C ILE A 119 -33.65 0.28 -28.83
N ALA A 120 -34.27 -0.12 -27.71
CA ALA A 120 -35.66 -0.54 -27.67
C ALA A 120 -36.62 0.59 -28.08
N GLN A 121 -36.40 1.82 -27.58
CA GLN A 121 -37.17 3.00 -27.95
C GLN A 121 -37.04 3.31 -29.45
N LEU A 122 -35.82 3.35 -29.99
CA LEU A 122 -35.58 3.59 -31.42
C LEU A 122 -36.23 2.52 -32.30
N LYS A 123 -36.16 1.24 -31.89
CA LYS A 123 -36.85 0.14 -32.59
C LYS A 123 -38.38 0.35 -32.60
N SER A 124 -38.96 0.80 -31.49
CA SER A 124 -40.39 1.11 -31.39
C SER A 124 -40.78 2.30 -32.28
N GLN A 125 -40.05 3.40 -32.20
CA GLN A 125 -40.25 4.59 -33.05
C GLN A 125 -40.17 4.23 -34.53
N ARG A 126 -39.17 3.43 -34.93
CA ARG A 126 -39.04 2.92 -36.30
C ARG A 126 -40.25 2.08 -36.74
N ARG A 127 -40.78 1.23 -35.85
CA ARG A 127 -41.99 0.44 -36.13
C ARG A 127 -43.22 1.33 -36.33
N SER A 128 -43.41 2.33 -35.48
CA SER A 128 -44.52 3.30 -35.61
C SER A 128 -44.42 4.07 -36.91
N ALA A 129 -43.27 4.71 -37.18
CA ALA A 129 -43.06 5.47 -38.40
C ALA A 129 -43.28 4.62 -39.66
N ARG A 130 -42.84 3.36 -39.65
CA ARG A 130 -43.11 2.43 -40.77
C ARG A 130 -44.60 2.11 -40.92
N ALA A 131 -45.34 1.96 -39.82
CA ALA A 131 -46.79 1.73 -39.87
C ALA A 131 -47.53 2.97 -40.39
N ASP A 132 -47.13 4.16 -39.95
CA ASP A 132 -47.73 5.43 -40.38
C ASP A 132 -47.49 5.68 -41.87
N LEU A 133 -46.27 5.41 -42.37
CA LEU A 133 -45.97 5.46 -43.81
C LEU A 133 -46.80 4.47 -44.62
N LYS A 134 -47.01 3.24 -44.13
CA LYS A 134 -47.88 2.26 -44.81
C LYS A 134 -49.32 2.75 -44.88
N ARG A 135 -49.87 3.26 -43.77
CA ARG A 135 -51.22 3.82 -43.73
C ARG A 135 -51.38 4.97 -44.72
N LEU A 136 -50.41 5.90 -44.76
CA LEU A 136 -50.43 7.01 -45.71
C LEU A 136 -50.43 6.50 -47.16
N ALA A 137 -49.58 5.52 -47.48
CA ALA A 137 -49.54 4.92 -48.81
C ALA A 137 -50.86 4.23 -49.19
N GLU A 138 -51.48 3.50 -48.27
CA GLU A 138 -52.79 2.86 -48.46
C GLU A 138 -53.91 3.89 -48.68
N LEU A 139 -53.91 4.99 -47.93
CA LEU A 139 -54.85 6.10 -48.11
C LEU A 139 -54.69 6.77 -49.47
N LEU A 140 -53.47 7.12 -49.87
CA LEU A 140 -53.18 7.72 -51.17
C LEU A 140 -53.56 6.80 -52.33
N LEU A 141 -53.30 5.50 -52.20
CA LEU A 141 -53.72 4.49 -53.18
C LEU A 141 -55.25 4.38 -53.25
N GLY A 142 -55.94 4.46 -52.12
CA GLY A 142 -57.40 4.50 -52.07
C GLY A 142 -57.97 5.71 -52.81
N LEU A 143 -57.45 6.90 -52.51
CA LEU A 143 -57.87 8.14 -53.19
C LEU A 143 -57.63 8.09 -54.71
N ALA A 144 -56.47 7.58 -55.14
CA ALA A 144 -56.18 7.43 -56.58
C ALA A 144 -57.17 6.48 -57.27
N LYS A 145 -57.58 5.39 -56.61
CA LYS A 145 -58.58 4.46 -57.16
C LYS A 145 -59.97 5.08 -57.23
N ASP A 146 -60.35 5.87 -56.22
CA ASP A 146 -61.63 6.56 -56.20
C ASP A 146 -61.71 7.61 -57.32
N ASP A 147 -60.61 8.31 -57.59
CA ASP A 147 -60.46 9.27 -58.70
C ASP A 147 -60.58 8.57 -60.06
N GLU A 148 -59.84 7.48 -60.29
CA GLU A 148 -59.96 6.65 -61.51
C GLU A 148 -61.41 6.14 -61.71
N ALA A 149 -62.11 5.79 -60.63
CA ALA A 149 -63.50 5.35 -60.69
C ALA A 149 -64.45 6.50 -61.03
N ALA A 150 -64.19 7.72 -60.55
CA ALA A 150 -64.94 8.92 -60.90
C ALA A 150 -64.76 9.28 -62.39
N GLU A 151 -63.53 9.27 -62.90
CA GLU A 151 -63.25 9.51 -64.33
C GLU A 151 -63.98 8.50 -65.24
N LYS A 152 -63.97 7.20 -64.88
CA LYS A 152 -64.70 6.17 -65.63
C LYS A 152 -66.21 6.43 -65.67
N ARG A 153 -66.82 6.79 -64.53
CA ARG A 153 -68.25 7.14 -64.46
C ARG A 153 -68.57 8.37 -65.30
N GLU A 154 -67.71 9.38 -65.29
CA GLU A 154 -67.88 10.59 -66.11
C GLU A 154 -67.80 10.28 -67.62
N ASN A 155 -66.86 9.42 -68.02
CA ASN A 155 -66.71 8.97 -69.40
C ASN A 155 -67.91 8.13 -69.88
N GLU A 156 -68.43 7.24 -69.03
CA GLU A 156 -69.65 6.47 -69.31
C GLU A 156 -70.89 7.38 -69.41
N ALA A 157 -71.05 8.33 -68.48
CA ALA A 157 -72.14 9.30 -68.50
C ALA A 157 -72.09 10.20 -69.75
N SER A 158 -70.90 10.64 -70.15
CA SER A 158 -70.68 11.43 -71.37
C SER A 158 -71.00 10.63 -72.63
N SER A 159 -70.62 9.34 -72.67
CA SER A 159 -70.92 8.42 -73.77
C SER A 159 -72.42 8.14 -73.91
N LEU A 160 -73.15 8.03 -72.79
CA LEU A 160 -74.61 7.91 -72.77
C LEU A 160 -75.33 9.22 -73.19
N ALA A 161 -74.75 10.38 -72.87
CA ALA A 161 -75.29 11.68 -73.29
C ALA A 161 -75.20 11.89 -74.81
N VAL A 162 -74.15 11.40 -75.47
CA VAL A 162 -73.99 11.45 -76.94
C VAL A 162 -75.01 10.55 -77.66
N LEU A 163 -75.47 9.47 -77.01
CA LEU A 163 -76.44 8.52 -77.56
C LEU A 163 -77.90 8.95 -77.41
N ARG A 164 -78.21 10.12 -76.80
CA ARG A 164 -79.58 10.65 -76.80
C ARG A 164 -79.98 11.05 -78.24
N PRO A 165 -81.00 10.42 -78.85
CA PRO A 165 -81.43 10.81 -80.18
C PRO A 165 -82.01 12.22 -80.16
N ARG A 166 -81.62 13.06 -81.13
CA ARG A 166 -82.27 14.35 -81.37
C ARG A 166 -83.76 14.11 -81.66
N VAL A 167 -84.61 14.44 -80.70
CA VAL A 167 -86.05 14.53 -80.93
C VAL A 167 -86.28 15.65 -81.95
N ARG A 168 -86.80 15.30 -83.14
CA ARG A 168 -87.24 16.27 -84.15
C ARG A 168 -88.44 17.03 -83.58
N GLU A 169 -88.32 18.34 -83.40
CA GLU A 169 -89.47 19.20 -83.13
C GLU A 169 -90.35 19.32 -84.39
N PRO A 170 -91.69 19.26 -84.26
CA PRO A 170 -92.60 19.39 -85.39
C PRO A 170 -92.69 20.86 -85.86
N LYS A 171 -92.71 21.05 -87.19
CA LYS A 171 -92.95 22.35 -87.83
C LYS A 171 -94.32 22.93 -87.43
N PRO A 172 -94.44 24.24 -87.18
CA PRO A 172 -95.73 24.90 -87.13
C PRO A 172 -96.35 25.02 -88.53
N GLN A 173 -97.64 24.73 -88.65
CA GLN A 173 -98.54 25.12 -89.75
C GLN A 173 -99.73 25.88 -89.13
N PRO A 174 -100.51 26.64 -89.92
CA PRO A 174 -100.30 27.10 -91.29
C PRO A 174 -99.88 28.58 -91.40
#